data_AF-A0A378N1L7-F1
#
_entry.id   AF-A0A378N1L7-F1
#
_cell.length_a   1.000
_cell.length_b   1.000
_cell.length_c   1.000
_cell.angle_alpha   90.00
_cell.angle_beta   90.00
_cell.angle_gamma   90.00
#
_symmetry.space_group_name_H-M   'P 1'
#
loop_
_entity.id
_entity.type
_entity.pdbx_description
1 polymer ?
#
loop_
_entity_poly.entity_id
_entity_poly.type
_entity_poly.pdbx_seq_one_letter_code
_entity_poly.pdbx_strand_id
1 'polypeptide(L)' 'MRNCRCFRGGLRAKVIKNGAQIFVPFSSLHDNKEEMEYRQEELALYIKGEKAYQIGQAVKVKLTEVRLETRSIVGNII' A
#
# COMPACT_ATOMS: atom_id res chain seq x y z
N MET A 1 -10.01 -8.50 12.17
CA MET A 1 -8.59 -8.47 12.60
C MET A 1 -7.77 -7.68 11.60
N ARG A 2 -7.23 -6.56 12.08
CA ARG A 2 -6.52 -5.50 11.35
C ARG A 2 -5.04 -5.90 11.27
N ASN A 3 -4.44 -5.88 10.09
CA ASN A 3 -2.97 -5.95 9.94
C ASN A 3 -2.59 -5.46 8.53
N CYS A 4 -2.45 -4.15 8.37
CA CYS A 4 -1.67 -3.58 7.29
C CYS A 4 -0.22 -3.56 7.82
N ARG A 5 0.71 -4.27 7.18
CA ARG A 5 2.12 -4.31 7.57
C ARG A 5 2.90 -3.55 6.51
N CYS A 6 3.33 -2.33 6.81
CA CYS A 6 4.20 -1.56 5.93
C CYS A 6 5.61 -2.14 6.02
N PHE A 7 6.13 -2.62 4.89
CA PHE A 7 7.51 -3.08 4.76
C PHE A 7 8.24 -2.06 3.86
N ARG A 8 9.57 -1.93 3.94
CA ARG A 8 10.34 -0.94 3.13
C ARG A 8 10.17 -1.07 1.59
N GLY A 9 9.41 -2.07 1.11
CA GLY A 9 9.08 -2.26 -0.31
C GLY A 9 7.67 -1.82 -0.74
N GLY A 10 6.74 -1.53 0.18
CA GLY A 10 5.38 -1.10 -0.20
C GLY A 10 4.31 -1.24 0.89
N LEU A 11 3.07 -0.95 0.49
CA LEU A 11 1.86 -1.08 1.31
C LEU A 11 1.16 -2.41 1.03
N ARG A 12 0.52 -2.99 2.05
CA ARG A 12 -0.36 -4.17 1.88
C ARG A 12 -1.80 -3.79 2.18
N ALA A 13 -2.60 -3.63 1.13
CA ALA A 13 -4.02 -3.36 1.26
C ALA A 13 -4.81 -4.67 1.38
N LYS A 14 -5.89 -4.66 2.17
CA LYS A 14 -6.88 -5.74 2.20
C LYS A 14 -8.18 -5.25 1.60
N VAL A 15 -8.66 -5.92 0.55
CA VAL A 15 -9.95 -5.62 -0.06
C VAL A 15 -11.06 -6.08 0.89
N ILE A 16 -11.90 -5.16 1.35
CA ILE A 16 -12.99 -5.47 2.30
C ILE A 16 -14.01 -6.43 1.67
N LYS A 17 -14.32 -6.26 0.37
CA LYS A 17 -15.35 -7.04 -0.33
C LYS A 17 -15.01 -8.52 -0.48
N ASN A 18 -13.77 -8.83 -0.87
CA ASN A 18 -13.35 -10.20 -1.21
C ASN A 18 -12.30 -10.77 -0.23
N GLY A 19 -11.85 -9.98 0.75
CA GLY A 19 -10.79 -10.38 1.67
C GLY A 19 -9.39 -10.51 1.06
N ALA A 20 -9.23 -10.23 -0.24
CA ALA A 20 -7.98 -10.37 -0.96
C ALA A 20 -6.89 -9.44 -0.41
N GLN A 21 -5.67 -9.97 -0.28
CA GLN A 21 -4.49 -9.20 0.08
C GLN A 21 -3.81 -8.72 -1.20
N ILE A 22 -3.68 -7.41 -1.34
CA ILE A 22 -3.05 -6.75 -2.48
C ILE A 22 -1.79 -6.07 -2.00
N PHE A 23 -0.70 -6.30 -2.73
CA PHE A 23 0.55 -5.62 -2.53
C PHE A 23 0.61 -4.39 -3.44
N VAL A 24 0.84 -3.22 -2.85
CA VAL A 24 1.00 -1.94 -3.55
C VAL A 24 2.45 -1.50 -3.41
N PRO A 25 3.25 -1.53 -4.49
CA PRO A 25 4.64 -1.10 -4.43
C PRO A 25 4.73 0.42 -4.23
N PHE A 26 5.75 0.89 -3.52
CA PHE A 26 5.99 2.33 -3.36
C PHE A 26 6.20 3.04 -4.69
N SER A 27 6.80 2.37 -5.68
CA SER A 27 6.96 2.87 -7.04
C SER A 27 5.64 3.22 -7.74
N SER A 28 4.51 2.64 -7.31
CA SER A 28 3.20 3.04 -7.84
C SER A 28 2.60 4.26 -7.13
N LEU A 29 3.12 4.62 -5.95
CA LEU A 29 2.61 5.73 -5.14
C LEU A 29 3.33 7.02 -5.47
N HIS A 30 4.66 6.96 -5.57
CA HIS A 30 5.49 8.08 -5.94
C HIS A 30 6.78 7.58 -6.58
N ASP A 31 7.29 8.34 -7.55
CA ASP A 31 8.50 7.99 -8.29
C ASP A 31 9.75 8.14 -7.41
N ASN A 32 9.76 9.18 -6.56
CA ASN A 32 10.90 9.51 -5.72
C ASN A 32 10.76 8.90 -4.30
N LYS A 33 11.63 7.95 -3.97
CA LYS A 33 11.65 7.32 -2.64
C LYS A 33 12.12 8.26 -1.53
N GLU A 34 12.92 9.27 -1.85
CA GLU A 34 13.44 10.22 -0.86
C GLU A 34 12.36 11.16 -0.34
N GLU A 35 11.32 11.40 -1.15
CA GLU A 35 10.17 12.21 -0.76
C GLU A 35 9.09 11.40 -0.02
N MET A 36 9.30 10.09 0.17
CA MET A 36 8.38 9.20 0.88
C MET A 36 8.92 8.86 2.28
N GLU A 37 8.23 9.31 3.30
CA GLU A 37 8.57 9.04 4.70
C GLU A 37 7.48 8.19 5.34
N TYR A 38 7.84 6.99 5.81
CA TYR A 38 6.92 6.16 6.59
C TYR A 38 7.12 6.43 8.07
N ARG A 39 6.13 7.06 8.72
CA ARG A 39 6.11 7.29 10.17
C ARG A 39 5.44 6.12 10.86
N GLN A 40 6.25 5.31 11.54
CA GLN A 40 5.78 4.17 12.33
C GLN A 40 4.89 4.59 13.49
N GLU A 41 5.19 5.72 14.13
CA GLU A 41 4.43 6.24 15.26
C GLU A 41 2.97 6.56 14.88
N GLU A 42 2.76 7.10 13.69
CA GLU A 42 1.42 7.43 13.18
C GLU A 42 0.82 6.35 12.28
N LEU A 43 1.60 5.31 11.96
CA LEU A 43 1.26 4.30 10.96
C LEU A 43 0.81 4.93 9.62
N ALA A 44 1.50 6.01 9.22
CA ALA A 44 1.15 6.83 8.08
C ALA A 44 2.36 7.02 7.14
N LEU A 45 2.07 7.02 5.84
CA LEU A 45 2.97 7.39 4.77
C LEU A 45 2.79 8.88 4.46
N TYR A 46 3.90 9.60 4.56
CA TYR A 46 4.03 10.98 4.17
C TYR A 46 4.70 11.06 2.80
N ILE A 47 4.16 11.88 1.90
CA ILE A 47 4.74 12.16 0.59
C ILE A 47 4.95 13.67 0.52
N LYS A 48 6.19 14.12 0.29
CA LYS A 48 6.56 15.55 0.29
C LYS A 48 6.21 16.28 1.61
N GLY A 49 6.23 15.55 2.72
CA GLY A 49 5.85 16.07 4.04
C GLY A 49 4.34 16.14 4.29
N GLU A 50 3.49 15.75 3.32
CA GLU A 50 2.04 15.67 3.47
C GLU A 50 1.58 14.25 3.76
N LYS A 51 0.60 14.09 4.66
CA LYS A 51 0.04 12.80 5.04
C LYS A 51 -0.78 12.22 3.89
N ALA A 52 -0.19 11.32 3.11
CA ALA A 52 -0.82 10.76 1.92
C ALA A 52 -1.69 9.52 2.26
N TYR A 53 -1.16 8.59 3.04
CA TYR A 53 -1.85 7.33 3.35
C TYR A 53 -1.69 6.95 4.81
N GLN A 54 -2.74 6.40 5.41
CA GLN A 54 -2.69 5.89 6.79
C GLN A 54 -3.21 4.45 6.86
N ILE A 55 -2.62 3.66 7.74
CA ILE A 55 -3.16 2.34 8.08
C ILE A 55 -4.58 2.49 8.63
N GLY A 56 -5.52 1.80 7.99
CA GLY A 56 -6.94 1.83 8.34
C GLY A 56 -7.78 2.77 7.47
N GLN A 57 -7.15 3.60 6.64
CA GLN A 57 -7.88 4.37 5.63
C GLN A 57 -8.44 3.45 4.55
N ALA A 58 -9.70 3.68 4.18
CA ALA A 58 -10.28 3.03 3.01
C ALA A 58 -9.71 3.68 1.74
N VAL A 59 -9.00 2.90 0.93
CA VAL A 59 -8.46 3.34 -0.35
C VAL A 59 -9.03 2.49 -1.48
N LYS A 60 -9.23 3.11 -2.64
CA LYS A 60 -9.56 2.38 -3.86
C LYS A 60 -8.27 1.85 -4.46
N VAL A 61 -8.24 0.56 -4.73
CA VAL A 61 -7.10 -0.10 -5.37
C VAL A 61 -7.56 -0.73 -6.67
N LYS A 62 -6.81 -0.47 -7.73
CA LYS A 62 -6.96 -1.14 -9.02
C LYS A 62 -5.96 -2.28 -9.08
N LEU A 63 -6.45 -3.44 -9.45
CA LEU A 63 -5.63 -4.63 -9.60
C LEU A 63 -4.85 -4.52 -10.92
N THR A 64 -3.53 -4.64 -10.85
CA THR A 64 -2.64 -4.44 -12.00
C THR A 64 -2.13 -5.77 -12.53
N GLU A 65 -1.64 -6.64 -11.64
CA GLU A 65 -1.05 -7.92 -12.02
C GLU A 65 -1.40 -9.00 -11.00
N VAL A 66 -1.73 -10.21 -11.49
CA VAL A 66 -1.96 -11.39 -10.66
C VAL A 66 -0.89 -12.42 -11.02
N ARG A 67 0.02 -12.70 -10.09
CA ARG A 67 1.02 -13.76 -10.22
C ARG A 67 0.45 -15.03 -9.61
N LEU A 68 -0.05 -15.92 -10.46
CA LEU A 68 -0.66 -17.18 -10.01
C LEU A 68 0.36 -18.13 -9.37
N GLU A 69 1.61 -18.14 -9.85
CA GLU A 69 2.70 -18.97 -9.31
C GLU A 69 2.95 -18.71 -7.82
N THR A 70 3.09 -17.44 -7.44
CA THR A 70 3.30 -17.03 -6.05
C THR A 70 2.00 -16.69 -5.32
N ARG A 71 0.85 -16.86 -5.99
CA ARG A 71 -0.49 -16.41 -5.54
C ARG A 71 -0.48 -14.98 -5.01
N SER A 72 0.35 -14.13 -5.61
CA SER A 72 0.56 -12.76 -5.18
C SER A 72 -0.18 -11.81 -6.10
N ILE A 73 -0.89 -10.86 -5.51
CA ILE A 73 -1.69 -9.87 -6.22
C ILE A 73 -1.00 -8.53 -6.07
N VAL A 74 -0.65 -7.90 -7.19
CA VAL A 74 -0.04 -6.58 -7.24
C VAL A 74 -1.07 -5.60 -7.78
N GLY A 75 -1.19 -4.45 -7.13
CA GLY A 75 -2.13 -3.41 -7.51
C GLY A 75 -1.61 -2.02 -7.22
N ASN A 76 -2.32 -1.05 -7.77
CA ASN A 76 -2.02 0.37 -7.68
C ASN A 76 -3.20 1.09 -7.00
N ILE A 77 -2.92 2.17 -6.28
CA ILE A 77 -3.98 3.02 -5.70
C ILE A 77 -4.49 3.97 -6.80
N ILE A 78 -5.81 4.24 -6.79
CA ILE A 78 -6.49 5.17 -7.70
C ILE A 78 -7.27 6.24 -6.94
#